data_AF-A0A4Y8VII1-F1
#
_entry.id   AF-A0A4Y8VII1-F1
#
_cell.length_a   1.000
_cell.length_b   1.000
_cell.length_c   1.000
_cell.angle_alpha   90.00
_cell.angle_beta   90.00
_cell.angle_gamma   90.00
#
_symmetry.space_group_name_H-M   'P 1'
#
loop_
_entity.id
_entity.type
_entity.pdbx_description
1 polymer ?
#
loop_
_entity_poly.entity_id
_entity_poly.type
_entity_poly.pdbx_seq_one_letter_code
_entity_poly.pdbx_strand_id
1 'polypeptide(L)'
;MEKKEEIILLPKIFDPRGSLTVTEEMKNIPFHIHRVEYLYGICQGKELEKYTEKESYKFYVALSGSFRITIQEDDDTKRDYMLNRPYQGLLIQGDTHYSIHDFSNGVVCLEIE
;
A
#
# COMPACT_ATOMS: atom_id res chain seq x y z
N MET A 1 11.90 5.91 18.08
CA MET A 1 10.67 6.31 17.35
C MET A 1 10.18 5.06 16.65
N GLU A 2 8.94 4.66 16.91
CA GLU A 2 8.37 3.46 16.29
C GLU A 2 8.22 3.70 14.78
N LYS A 3 8.64 2.74 13.95
CA LYS A 3 8.66 2.89 12.49
C LYS A 3 7.22 2.82 11.97
N LYS A 4 6.66 3.94 11.51
CA LYS A 4 5.24 4.05 11.10
C LYS A 4 4.95 3.45 9.73
N GLU A 5 5.98 3.18 8.93
CA GLU A 5 5.80 2.67 7.58
C GLU A 5 6.90 1.70 7.17
N GLU A 6 6.56 0.71 6.35
CA GLU A 6 7.50 -0.31 5.92
C GLU A 6 7.12 -0.94 4.58
N ILE A 7 8.12 -1.08 3.70
CA ILE A 7 7.96 -1.93 2.51
C ILE A 7 8.10 -3.39 2.94
N ILE A 8 7.04 -4.17 2.70
CA ILE A 8 7.02 -5.61 2.90
C ILE A 8 7.01 -6.29 1.53
N LEU A 9 7.96 -7.21 1.34
CA LEU A 9 7.97 -8.10 0.19
C LEU A 9 7.20 -9.38 0.54
N LEU A 10 6.10 -9.60 -0.16
CA LEU A 10 5.26 -10.78 0.00
C LEU A 10 5.88 -11.98 -0.71
N PRO A 11 5.61 -13.22 -0.24
CA PRO A 11 6.05 -14.43 -0.92
C PRO A 11 5.52 -14.48 -2.34
N LYS A 12 6.44 -14.62 -3.31
CA LYS A 12 6.10 -14.78 -4.73
C LYS A 12 6.42 -16.22 -5.17
N ILE A 13 5.38 -16.99 -5.42
CA ILE A 13 5.47 -18.33 -6.01
C ILE A 13 5.37 -18.16 -7.52
N PHE A 14 6.38 -18.63 -8.25
CA PHE A 14 6.43 -18.55 -9.71
C PHE A 14 6.55 -19.94 -10.33
N ASP A 15 5.70 -20.22 -11.31
CA ASP A 15 5.74 -21.44 -12.12
C ASP A 15 5.20 -21.15 -13.55
N PRO A 16 5.17 -22.12 -14.50
CA PRO A 16 4.71 -21.88 -15.86
C PRO A 16 3.28 -21.33 -16.02
N ARG A 17 2.44 -21.38 -14.98
CA ARG A 17 1.09 -20.79 -14.96
C ARG A 17 1.10 -19.30 -14.65
N GLY A 18 2.19 -18.77 -14.10
CA GLY A 18 2.34 -17.36 -13.75
C GLY A 18 2.94 -17.14 -12.36
N SER A 19 2.62 -15.98 -11.77
CA SER A 19 3.03 -15.62 -10.41
C SER A 19 1.82 -15.63 -9.49
N LEU A 20 1.98 -16.22 -8.31
CA LEU A 20 1.01 -16.21 -7.22
C LEU A 20 1.67 -15.59 -5.98
N THR A 21 1.01 -14.58 -5.42
CA THR A 21 1.40 -13.95 -4.15
C THR A 21 0.30 -14.22 -3.13
N VAL A 22 0.69 -14.54 -1.90
CA VAL A 22 -0.24 -14.73 -0.78
C VAL A 22 0.04 -13.68 0.28
N THR A 23 -1.02 -13.12 0.85
CA THR A 23 -0.98 -12.24 2.02
C THR A 23 -1.81 -12.87 3.14
N GLU A 24 -1.14 -13.40 4.14
CA GLU A 24 -1.74 -13.98 5.35
C GLU A 24 -1.59 -13.01 6.53
N GLU A 25 -2.70 -12.77 7.25
CA GLU A 25 -2.68 -12.04 8.51
C GLU A 25 -1.79 -12.71 9.55
N MET A 26 -1.19 -11.90 10.43
CA MET A 26 -0.29 -12.36 11.49
C MET A 26 0.90 -13.22 11.03
N LYS A 27 1.21 -13.20 9.73
CA LYS A 27 2.31 -13.96 9.11
C LYS A 27 3.07 -13.14 8.09
N ASN A 28 2.38 -12.58 7.09
CA ASN A 28 3.00 -11.69 6.10
C ASN A 28 2.83 -10.22 6.47
N ILE A 29 1.72 -9.89 7.13
CA ILE A 29 1.40 -8.56 7.66
C ILE A 29 1.16 -8.65 9.17
N PRO A 30 1.49 -7.62 9.96
CA PRO A 30 1.49 -7.70 11.43
C PRO A 30 0.11 -7.39 12.06
N PHE A 31 -0.99 -7.61 11.34
CA PHE A 31 -2.35 -7.31 11.81
C PHE A 31 -3.37 -8.30 11.23
N HIS A 32 -4.57 -8.33 11.83
CA HIS A 32 -5.73 -9.11 11.37
C HIS A 32 -6.48 -8.36 10.28
N ILE A 33 -6.89 -9.06 9.22
CA ILE A 33 -7.61 -8.45 8.09
C ILE A 33 -9.09 -8.32 8.45
N HIS A 34 -9.54 -7.08 8.61
CA HIS A 34 -10.94 -6.73 8.83
C HIS A 34 -11.65 -6.34 7.54
N ARG A 35 -10.96 -5.68 6.61
CA ARG A 35 -11.55 -5.22 5.34
C ARG A 35 -10.51 -5.20 4.23
N VAL A 36 -11.01 -5.42 3.01
CA VAL A 36 -10.24 -5.31 1.78
C VAL A 36 -11.01 -4.42 0.82
N GLU A 37 -10.34 -3.39 0.32
CA GLU A 37 -10.87 -2.45 -0.67
C GLU A 37 -9.94 -2.41 -1.88
N TYR A 38 -10.50 -2.13 -3.05
CA TYR A 38 -9.68 -1.92 -4.24
C TYR A 38 -10.21 -0.76 -5.07
N LEU A 39 -9.29 0.13 -5.44
CA LEU A 39 -9.54 1.31 -6.26
C LEU A 39 -9.06 1.04 -7.68
N TYR A 40 -9.92 1.35 -8.66
CA TYR A 40 -9.67 1.15 -10.07
C TYR A 40 -10.44 2.19 -10.90
N GLY A 41 -10.02 2.41 -12.15
CA GLY A 41 -10.65 3.41 -13.02
C GLY A 41 -10.46 4.85 -12.53
N ILE A 42 -9.38 5.12 -11.81
CA ILE A 42 -9.07 6.45 -11.26
C ILE A 42 -8.71 7.40 -12.41
N CYS A 43 -9.33 8.58 -12.45
CA CYS A 43 -9.00 9.60 -13.44
C CYS A 43 -7.55 10.06 -13.28
N GLN A 44 -6.85 10.31 -14.40
CA GLN A 44 -5.49 10.86 -14.37
C GLN A 44 -5.44 12.21 -13.64
N GLY A 45 -4.33 12.43 -12.93
CA GLY A 45 -4.11 13.65 -12.14
C GLY A 45 -4.93 13.72 -10.85
N LYS A 46 -5.64 12.65 -10.46
CA LYS A 46 -6.26 12.56 -9.14
C LYS A 46 -5.24 12.19 -8.07
N GLU A 47 -5.38 12.84 -6.94
CA GLU A 47 -4.65 12.58 -5.70
C GLU A 47 -5.67 12.33 -4.59
N LEU A 48 -5.38 11.36 -3.72
CA LEU A 48 -6.21 10.97 -2.60
C LEU A 48 -5.44 11.25 -1.30
N GLU A 49 -5.87 12.27 -0.57
CA GLU A 49 -5.37 12.57 0.77
C GLU A 49 -6.00 11.62 1.79
N LYS A 50 -5.19 11.04 2.68
CA LYS A 50 -5.63 10.08 3.69
C LYS A 50 -4.99 10.32 5.05
N TYR A 51 -5.76 10.02 6.08
CA TYR A 51 -5.34 10.09 7.48
C TYR A 51 -5.68 8.77 8.15
N THR A 52 -4.77 8.28 8.97
CA THR A 52 -4.90 7.04 9.74
C THR A 52 -4.89 7.35 11.22
N GLU A 53 -5.60 6.56 12.01
CA GLU A 53 -5.68 6.74 13.47
C GLU A 53 -4.56 5.95 14.19
N LYS A 54 -4.31 6.27 15.46
CA LYS A 54 -3.22 5.70 16.27
C LYS A 54 -3.19 4.17 16.36
N GLU A 55 -4.35 3.51 16.28
CA GLU A 55 -4.48 2.06 16.37
C GLU A 55 -4.90 1.42 15.04
N SER A 56 -4.52 2.04 13.91
CA SER A 56 -4.84 1.53 12.58
C SER A 56 -3.62 0.96 11.86
N TYR A 57 -3.86 -0.11 11.10
CA TYR A 57 -2.93 -0.68 10.14
C TYR A 57 -3.54 -0.58 8.76
N LYS A 58 -2.73 -0.14 7.80
CA LYS A 58 -3.09 -0.09 6.38
C LYS A 58 -1.99 -0.73 5.57
N PHE A 59 -2.37 -1.56 4.62
CA PHE A 59 -1.42 -2.21 3.72
C PHE A 59 -1.84 -2.03 2.27
N TYR A 60 -0.99 -1.35 1.50
CA TYR A 60 -1.26 -1.00 0.11
C TYR A 60 -0.46 -1.87 -0.84
N VAL A 61 -1.09 -2.35 -1.92
CA VAL A 61 -0.44 -3.14 -2.98
C VAL A 61 -0.91 -2.69 -4.37
N ALA A 62 0.01 -2.53 -5.32
CA ALA A 62 -0.33 -2.36 -6.73
C ALA A 62 -0.51 -3.74 -7.39
N LEU A 63 -1.77 -4.18 -7.56
CA LEU A 63 -2.10 -5.45 -8.23
C LEU A 63 -1.89 -5.38 -9.75
N SER A 64 -2.11 -4.18 -10.31
CA SER A 64 -1.85 -3.85 -11.71
C SER A 64 -1.43 -2.39 -11.80
N GLY A 65 -0.61 -2.05 -12.79
CA GLY A 65 -0.11 -0.70 -12.99
C GLY A 65 0.81 -0.24 -11.86
N SER A 66 0.76 1.06 -11.57
CA SER A 66 1.54 1.68 -10.51
C SER A 66 0.87 2.90 -9.91
N PHE A 67 1.28 3.25 -8.70
CA PHE A 67 0.97 4.52 -8.04
C PHE A 67 2.06 4.85 -7.02
N ARG A 68 2.04 6.07 -6.51
CA ARG A 68 2.91 6.51 -5.42
C ARG A 68 2.11 6.73 -4.14
N ILE A 69 2.77 6.51 -3.01
CA ILE A 69 2.33 6.99 -1.71
C ILE A 69 3.41 7.90 -1.16
N THR A 70 3.07 9.16 -0.87
CA THR A 70 3.94 10.07 -0.13
C THR A 70 3.42 10.20 1.29
N ILE A 71 4.27 9.90 2.27
CA ILE A 71 4.02 10.15 3.70
C ILE A 71 4.57 11.52 4.08
N GLN A 72 3.76 12.30 4.79
CA GLN A 72 4.10 13.61 5.31
C GLN A 72 4.40 13.50 6.81
N GLU A 73 5.60 13.88 7.22
CA GLU A 73 5.99 14.00 8.63
C GLU A 73 5.68 15.39 9.19
N ASP A 74 5.62 15.49 10.51
CA ASP A 74 5.39 16.75 11.25
C ASP A 74 6.52 17.78 11.05
N ASP A 75 7.72 17.34 10.69
CA ASP A 75 8.90 18.18 10.44
C ASP A 75 9.04 18.63 8.97
N ASP A 76 7.93 18.56 8.22
CA ASP A 76 7.84 18.79 6.77
C ASP A 76 8.60 17.77 5.89
N THR A 77 9.22 16.73 6.47
CA THR A 77 9.88 15.68 5.68
C THR A 77 8.85 14.87 4.89
N LYS A 78 9.15 14.62 3.62
CA LYS A 78 8.35 13.77 2.74
C LYS A 78 9.09 12.48 2.41
N ARG A 79 8.39 11.36 2.52
CA ARG A 79 8.90 10.03 2.14
C ARG A 79 8.00 9.45 1.06
N ASP A 80 8.55 9.21 -0.11
CA ASP A 80 7.80 8.78 -1.28
C ASP A 80 8.10 7.33 -1.67
N TYR A 81 7.04 6.55 -1.91
CA TYR A 81 7.08 5.12 -2.17
C TYR A 81 6.37 4.80 -3.47
N MET A 82 7.11 4.27 -4.44
CA MET A 82 6.52 3.73 -5.67
C MET A 82 6.06 2.29 -5.45
N LEU A 83 4.79 2.03 -5.71
CA LEU A 83 4.23 0.68 -5.75
C LEU A 83 3.94 0.30 -7.21
N ASN A 84 4.69 -0.68 -7.72
CA ASN A 84 4.57 -1.15 -9.11
C ASN A 84 4.79 -2.67 -9.26
N ARG A 85 4.71 -3.41 -8.15
CA ARG A 85 4.93 -4.86 -8.10
C ARG A 85 3.83 -5.50 -7.24
N PRO A 86 3.12 -6.54 -7.72
CA PRO A 86 2.03 -7.17 -6.98
C PRO A 86 2.50 -8.05 -5.79
N TYR A 87 3.80 -8.11 -5.55
CA TYR A 87 4.40 -8.80 -4.41
C TYR A 87 5.13 -7.82 -3.46
N GLN A 88 4.97 -6.51 -3.69
CA GLN A 88 5.50 -5.45 -2.84
C GLN A 88 4.31 -4.69 -2.28
N GLY A 89 4.25 -4.52 -0.97
CA GLY A 89 3.28 -3.63 -0.35
C GLY A 89 3.91 -2.66 0.62
N LEU A 90 3.20 -1.56 0.88
CA LEU A 90 3.56 -0.56 1.87
C LEU A 90 2.63 -0.72 3.07
N LEU A 91 3.19 -1.12 4.20
CA LEU A 91 2.56 -1.04 5.50
C LEU A 91 2.64 0.41 5.99
N ILE A 92 1.52 0.93 6.47
CA ILE A 92 1.41 2.20 7.19
C ILE A 92 0.65 1.90 8.49
N GLN A 93 1.17 2.35 9.62
CA GLN A 93 0.58 2.14 10.93
C GLN A 93 0.58 3.40 11.78
N GLY A 94 -0.38 3.46 12.69
CA GLY A 94 -0.54 4.57 13.62
C GLY A 94 -1.00 5.86 12.95
N ASP A 95 -0.85 6.96 13.70
CA ASP A 95 -1.29 8.29 13.27
C ASP A 95 -0.36 8.83 12.18
N THR A 96 -0.79 8.67 10.92
CA THR A 96 -0.02 8.99 9.72
C THR A 96 -0.87 9.70 8.67
N HIS A 97 -0.36 10.81 8.15
CA HIS A 97 -0.91 11.55 7.00
C HIS A 97 -0.11 11.19 5.75
N TYR A 98 -0.82 10.76 4.69
CA TYR A 98 -0.21 10.41 3.42
C TYR A 98 -1.14 10.70 2.25
N SER A 99 -0.57 10.88 1.07
CA SER A 99 -1.31 11.02 -0.19
C SER A 99 -1.00 9.87 -1.15
N ILE A 100 -2.02 9.44 -1.90
CA ILE A 100 -1.89 8.44 -2.97
C ILE A 100 -2.11 9.14 -4.30
N HIS A 101 -1.13 9.08 -5.20
CA HIS A 101 -1.13 9.83 -6.46
C HIS A 101 -0.34 9.11 -7.56
N ASP A 102 -0.13 9.78 -8.70
CA ASP A 102 0.61 9.26 -9.86
C ASP A 102 0.09 7.89 -10.36
N PHE A 103 -1.22 7.71 -10.35
CA PHE A 103 -1.89 6.51 -10.83
C PHE A 103 -1.62 6.27 -12.33
N SER A 104 -1.09 5.11 -12.68
CA SER A 104 -0.93 4.70 -14.07
C SER A 104 -2.28 4.32 -14.69
N ASN A 105 -2.33 4.28 -16.03
CA ASN A 105 -3.47 3.67 -16.71
C ASN A 105 -3.58 2.18 -16.32
N GLY A 106 -4.80 1.69 -16.15
CA GLY A 106 -5.07 0.30 -15.74
C GLY A 106 -4.62 -0.06 -14.31
N VAL A 107 -4.40 0.93 -13.45
CA VAL A 107 -4.04 0.70 -12.05
C VAL A 107 -5.16 -0.04 -11.31
N VAL A 108 -4.76 -0.98 -10.45
CA VAL A 108 -5.61 -1.56 -9.41
C VAL A 108 -4.84 -1.45 -8.09
N CYS A 109 -5.28 -0.52 -7.24
CA CYS A 109 -4.71 -0.30 -5.91
C CYS A 109 -5.53 -1.09 -4.89
N LEU A 110 -4.91 -2.07 -4.24
CA LEU A 110 -5.51 -2.84 -3.15
C LEU A 110 -5.12 -2.20 -1.82
N GLU A 111 -6.10 -2.03 -0.93
CA GLU A 111 -5.93 -1.64 0.46
C GLU A 111 -6.47 -2.73 1.37
N ILE A 112 -5.68 -3.10 2.38
CA ILE A 112 -6.04 -4.05 3.42
C ILE A 112 -5.96 -3.34 4.78
N GLU A 113 -6.99 -3.47 5.61
CA GLU A 113 -7.08 -2.98 6.99
C GLU A 113 -7.59 -4.07 7.94
#